data_AF-A0A3M2W525-F1
#
_entry.id   AF-A0A3M2W525-F1
#
_cell.length_a   1.000
_cell.length_b   1.000
_cell.length_c   1.000
_cell.angle_alpha   90.00
_cell.angle_beta   90.00
_cell.angle_gamma   90.00
#
_symmetry.space_group_name_H-M   'P 1'
#
loop_
_entity.id
_entity.type
_entity.pdbx_description
1 polymer ?
#
loop_
_entity_poly.entity_id
_entity_poly.type
_entity_poly.pdbx_seq_one_letter_code
_entity_poly.pdbx_strand_id
1 'polypeptide(L)'
;MISLAQLMSVGTAEQDNLAVTMLDLSSPAKPEQVYQSPIAGLHNQLYASSLLSLGDRDYLVEVRPTEIFSLSNQTIMPGRVLWLGGLLSLMLSALLYSLISQRQRA
;
A
#
# COMPACT_ATOMS: atom_id res chain seq x y z
N MET A 1 -12.22 -32.38 -2.91
CA MET A 1 -12.58 -31.32 -1.94
C MET A 1 -11.49 -30.26 -2.03
N ILE A 2 -11.75 -29.16 -2.71
CA ILE A 2 -10.79 -28.05 -2.77
C ILE A 2 -11.01 -27.22 -1.50
N SER A 3 -9.96 -26.97 -0.72
CA SER A 3 -10.10 -26.15 0.49
C SER A 3 -10.28 -24.68 0.10
N LEU A 4 -11.03 -23.92 0.90
CA LEU A 4 -11.22 -22.47 0.68
C LEU A 4 -9.87 -21.72 0.63
N ALA A 5 -8.88 -22.19 1.41
CA ALA A 5 -7.51 -21.69 1.37
C ALA A 5 -6.82 -21.90 0.01
N GLN A 6 -7.06 -23.04 -0.67
CA GLN A 6 -6.53 -23.30 -2.01
C GLN A 6 -7.26 -22.50 -3.10
N LEU A 7 -8.53 -22.15 -2.90
CA LEU A 7 -9.25 -21.28 -3.82
C LEU A 7 -8.73 -19.84 -3.74
N MET A 8 -8.40 -19.38 -2.54
CA MET A 8 -7.82 -18.06 -2.28
C MET A 8 -6.36 -17.95 -2.77
N SER A 9 -5.62 -19.05 -2.91
CA SER A 9 -4.25 -19.04 -3.46
C SER A 9 -4.21 -18.91 -4.98
N VAL A 10 -5.35 -19.02 -5.67
CA VAL A 10 -5.44 -18.77 -7.11
C VAL A 10 -5.60 -17.27 -7.32
N GLY A 11 -4.48 -16.57 -7.47
CA GLY A 11 -4.44 -15.11 -7.71
C GLY A 11 -3.82 -14.28 -6.58
N THR A 12 -3.22 -14.92 -5.56
CA THR A 12 -2.42 -14.20 -4.56
C THR A 12 -1.27 -13.45 -5.22
N ALA A 13 -1.11 -12.17 -4.86
CA ALA A 13 0.01 -11.35 -5.30
C ALA A 13 1.34 -12.04 -4.93
N GLU A 14 2.36 -11.95 -5.79
CA GLU A 14 3.69 -12.53 -5.54
C GLU A 14 4.37 -12.01 -4.25
N GLN A 15 3.85 -10.92 -3.68
CA GLN A 15 4.33 -10.34 -2.45
C GLN A 15 3.20 -10.28 -1.43
N ASP A 16 3.54 -10.58 -0.18
CA ASP A 16 2.69 -10.47 1.01
C ASP A 16 2.43 -9.00 1.38
N ASN A 17 2.02 -8.17 0.41
CA ASN A 17 1.71 -6.75 0.59
C ASN A 17 0.38 -6.55 1.32
N LEU A 18 -0.51 -7.53 1.26
CA LEU A 18 -1.83 -7.48 1.86
C LEU A 18 -2.02 -8.69 2.75
N ALA A 19 -2.54 -8.45 3.97
CA ALA A 19 -3.03 -9.47 4.87
C ALA A 19 -4.55 -9.56 4.73
N VAL A 20 -5.07 -10.78 4.67
CA VAL A 20 -6.51 -11.05 4.54
C VAL A 20 -6.99 -11.83 5.75
N THR A 21 -8.12 -11.40 6.31
CA THR A 21 -8.88 -12.19 7.29
C THR A 21 -10.27 -12.45 6.74
N MET A 22 -10.84 -13.59 7.13
CA MET A 22 -12.21 -13.95 6.77
C MET A 22 -12.95 -14.44 8.01
N LEU A 23 -14.09 -13.81 8.28
CA LEU A 23 -14.97 -14.11 9.39
C LEU A 23 -16.30 -14.64 8.83
N ASP A 24 -16.74 -15.80 9.29
CA ASP A 24 -18.05 -16.34 9.00
C ASP A 24 -19.11 -15.70 9.90
N LEU A 25 -20.11 -15.09 9.27
CA LEU A 25 -21.22 -14.40 9.93
C LEU A 25 -22.49 -15.25 10.00
N SER A 26 -22.48 -16.47 9.46
CA SER A 26 -23.67 -17.32 9.35
C SER A 26 -24.17 -17.81 10.71
N SER A 27 -23.31 -17.81 11.73
CA SER A 27 -23.68 -18.13 13.11
C SER A 27 -23.90 -16.85 13.92
N PRO A 28 -25.17 -16.46 14.21
CA PRO A 28 -25.48 -15.22 14.91
C PRO A 28 -24.94 -15.17 16.34
N ALA A 29 -24.59 -16.31 16.93
CA ALA A 29 -24.09 -16.37 18.30
C ALA A 29 -22.59 -16.04 18.40
N LYS A 30 -21.78 -16.40 17.40
CA LYS A 30 -20.33 -16.20 17.40
C LYS A 30 -19.81 -16.16 15.96
N PRO A 31 -19.32 -14.99 15.50
CA PRO A 31 -18.52 -14.93 14.29
C PRO A 31 -17.30 -15.84 14.42
N GLU A 32 -17.04 -16.67 13.41
CA GLU A 32 -15.92 -17.62 13.42
C GLU A 32 -14.85 -17.20 12.41
N GLN A 33 -13.59 -17.08 12.83
CA GLN A 33 -12.50 -16.78 11.90
C GLN A 33 -12.12 -18.03 11.12
N VAL A 34 -12.53 -18.08 9.86
CA VAL A 34 -12.30 -19.24 8.97
C VAL A 34 -10.99 -19.13 8.19
N TYR A 35 -10.43 -17.93 8.08
CA TYR A 35 -9.14 -17.73 7.43
C TYR A 35 -8.39 -16.52 8.00
N GLN A 36 -7.08 -16.65 8.06
CA GLN A 36 -6.14 -15.56 8.33
C GLN A 36 -4.85 -15.80 7.54
N SER A 37 -4.38 -14.76 6.86
CA SER A 37 -3.09 -14.79 6.19
C SER A 37 -1.93 -14.97 7.19
N PRO A 38 -0.81 -15.62 6.79
CA PRO A 38 0.33 -15.85 7.67
C PRO A 38 1.00 -14.56 8.16
N ILE A 39 0.97 -13.50 7.35
CA ILE A 39 1.49 -12.18 7.71
C ILE A 39 0.35 -11.34 8.28
N ALA A 40 0.60 -10.72 9.43
CA ALA A 40 -0.34 -9.81 10.05
C ALA A 40 -0.40 -8.48 9.29
N GLY A 41 -1.61 -7.95 9.16
CA GLY A 41 -1.84 -6.60 8.63
C GLY A 41 -1.52 -5.52 9.66
N LEU A 42 -1.20 -4.33 9.18
CA LEU A 42 -1.06 -3.14 9.99
C LEU A 42 -2.40 -2.75 10.61
N HIS A 43 -2.38 -2.43 11.90
CA HIS A 43 -3.52 -1.88 12.61
C HIS A 43 -3.59 -0.36 12.37
N ASN A 44 -3.96 0.03 11.15
CA ASN A 44 -4.16 1.42 10.78
C ASN A 44 -5.56 1.63 10.17
N GLN A 45 -5.87 2.88 9.83
CA GLN A 45 -7.16 3.26 9.23
C GLN A 45 -7.26 2.85 7.74
N LEU A 46 -6.18 2.34 7.14
CA LEU A 46 -6.18 1.88 5.76
C LEU A 46 -6.56 0.40 5.73
N TYR A 47 -7.84 0.11 5.53
CA TYR A 47 -8.35 -1.25 5.37
C TYR A 47 -9.53 -1.25 4.39
N ALA A 48 -9.80 -2.41 3.80
CA ALA A 48 -11.00 -2.64 2.99
C ALA A 48 -11.79 -3.81 3.59
N SER A 49 -13.11 -3.65 3.66
CA SER A 49 -14.02 -4.69 4.13
C SER A 49 -15.05 -4.98 3.06
N SER A 50 -15.28 -6.26 2.75
CA SER A 50 -16.32 -6.69 1.83
C SER A 50 -17.12 -7.84 2.44
N LEU A 51 -18.44 -7.82 2.22
CA LEU A 51 -19.27 -9.01 2.44
C LEU A 51 -19.18 -9.90 1.21
N LEU A 52 -18.99 -11.19 1.44
CA LEU A 52 -18.92 -12.23 0.44
C LEU A 52 -19.94 -13.31 0.78
N SER A 53 -20.98 -13.43 -0.03
CA SER A 53 -22.02 -14.44 0.16
C SER A 53 -21.67 -15.68 -0.69
N LEU A 54 -21.52 -16.84 -0.04
CA LEU A 54 -21.32 -18.13 -0.70
C LEU A 54 -22.39 -19.13 -0.23
N GLY A 55 -23.35 -19.41 -1.10
CA GLY A 55 -24.45 -20.31 -0.78
C GLY A 55 -25.36 -19.70 0.28
N ASP A 56 -25.42 -20.33 1.45
CA ASP A 56 -26.24 -19.89 2.60
C ASP A 56 -25.38 -19.24 3.70
N ARG A 57 -24.16 -18.82 3.34
CA ARG A 57 -23.17 -18.32 4.29
C ARG A 57 -22.65 -16.96 3.87
N ASP A 58 -22.66 -16.04 4.82
CA ASP A 58 -22.11 -14.71 4.64
C ASP A 58 -20.76 -14.60 5.34
N TYR A 59 -19.76 -14.11 4.61
CA TYR A 59 -18.40 -13.92 5.10
C TYR A 59 -18.03 -12.44 5.09
N LEU A 60 -17.47 -11.95 6.19
CA LEU A 60 -16.76 -10.68 6.22
C LEU A 60 -15.32 -10.93 5.82
N VAL A 61 -14.90 -10.38 4.69
CA VAL A 61 -13.50 -10.36 4.25
C VAL A 61 -12.91 -9.00 4.59
N GLU A 62 -11.87 -8.98 5.40
CA GLU A 62 -11.07 -7.78 5.62
C GLU A 62 -9.70 -7.92 4.96
N VAL A 63 -9.27 -6.84 4.32
CA VAL A 63 -7.96 -6.72 3.69
C VAL A 63 -7.23 -5.53 4.30
N ARG A 64 -6.02 -5.78 4.80
CA ARG A 64 -5.16 -4.77 5.44
C ARG A 64 -3.78 -4.75 4.79
N PRO A 65 -3.12 -3.58 4.68
CA PRO A 65 -1.74 -3.50 4.21
C PRO A 65 -0.80 -4.15 5.22
N THR A 66 0.27 -4.77 4.75
CA THR A 66 1.38 -5.24 5.60
C THR A 66 2.48 -4.18 5.71
N GLU A 67 3.50 -4.45 6.51
CA GLU A 67 4.71 -3.60 6.56
C GLU A 67 5.38 -3.44 5.19
N ILE A 68 5.41 -4.49 4.36
CA ILE A 68 6.03 -4.47 3.03
C ILE A 68 5.28 -3.51 2.09
N PHE A 69 3.96 -3.43 2.21
CA PHE A 69 3.16 -2.43 1.48
C PHE A 69 3.55 -1.01 1.87
N SER A 70 3.75 -0.73 3.17
CA SER A 70 4.17 0.58 3.65
C SER A 70 5.52 0.99 3.08
N LEU A 71 6.48 0.06 3.02
CA LEU A 71 7.80 0.29 2.42
C LEU A 71 7.75 0.52 0.92
N SER A 72 6.90 -0.22 0.21
CA SER A 72 6.76 -0.13 -1.25
C SER A 72 5.95 1.09 -1.69
N ASN A 73 5.00 1.53 -0.87
CA ASN A 73 4.10 2.65 -1.15
C ASN A 73 4.62 4.00 -0.61
N GLN A 74 5.92 4.13 -0.30
CA GLN A 74 6.53 5.43 0.04
C GLN A 74 6.62 6.32 -1.21
N THR A 75 5.47 6.77 -1.70
CA THR A 75 5.35 7.71 -2.79
C THR A 75 5.82 9.07 -2.28
N ILE A 76 7.03 9.43 -2.69
CA ILE A 76 7.65 10.76 -2.54
C ILE A 76 8.10 11.07 -1.10
N MET A 77 9.37 10.74 -0.83
CA MET A 77 10.09 11.37 0.29
C MET A 77 10.18 12.89 0.03
N PRO A 78 9.59 13.75 0.88
CA PRO A 78 9.62 15.20 0.69
C PRO A 78 11.05 15.75 0.63
N GLY A 79 12.01 15.07 1.27
CA GLY A 79 13.43 15.39 1.19
C GLY A 79 13.99 15.31 -0.24
N ARG A 80 13.52 14.38 -1.07
CA ARG A 80 14.01 14.21 -2.45
C ARG A 80 13.56 15.37 -3.34
N VAL A 81 12.33 15.86 -3.14
CA VAL A 81 11.79 17.03 -3.86
C VAL A 81 12.56 18.30 -3.46
N LEU A 82 12.81 18.47 -2.16
CA LEU A 82 13.56 19.63 -1.66
C LEU A 82 15.00 19.66 -2.18
N TRP A 83 15.69 18.51 -2.20
CA TRP A 83 17.04 18.40 -2.76
C TRP A 83 17.09 18.72 -4.26
N LEU A 84 16.18 18.14 -5.05
CA LEU A 84 16.12 18.39 -6.49
C LEU A 84 15.74 19.84 -6.81
N GLY A 85 14.75 20.40 -6.11
CA GLY A 85 14.34 21.80 -6.27
C GLY A 85 15.42 22.79 -5.84
N GLY A 86 16.11 22.51 -4.73
CA GLY A 86 17.23 23.30 -4.24
C GLY A 86 18.41 23.28 -5.21
N LEU A 87 18.80 22.09 -5.68
CA LEU A 87 19.88 21.93 -6.66
C LEU A 87 19.55 22.65 -7.98
N LEU A 88 18.32 22.51 -8.48
CA LEU A 88 17.86 23.19 -9.68
C LEU A 88 17.91 24.71 -9.51
N SER A 89 17.46 25.22 -8.38
CA SER A 89 17.50 26.66 -8.07
C SER A 89 18.93 27.19 -8.03
N LEU A 90 19.87 26.41 -7.47
CA LEU A 90 21.29 26.76 -7.44
C LEU A 90 21.89 26.79 -8.85
N MET A 91 21.62 25.77 -9.67
CA MET A 91 22.07 25.73 -11.06
C MET A 91 21.54 26.92 -11.87
N LEU A 92 20.26 27.27 -11.68
CA LEU A 92 19.64 28.41 -12.35
C LEU A 92 20.29 29.73 -11.91
N SER A 93 20.56 29.88 -10.60
CA SER A 93 21.22 31.07 -10.06
C SER A 93 22.65 31.22 -10.62
N ALA A 94 23.41 30.13 -10.71
CA ALA A 94 24.74 30.11 -11.32
C ALA A 94 24.70 30.45 -12.82
N LEU A 95 23.72 29.93 -13.55
CA LEU A 95 23.51 30.24 -14.96
C LEU A 95 23.22 31.73 -15.17
N LEU A 96 22.27 32.28 -14.41
CA LEU A 96 21.93 33.70 -14.46
C LEU A 96 23.15 34.57 -14.12
N TYR A 97 23.87 34.25 -13.05
CA TYR A 97 25.09 34.97 -12.69
C TYR A 97 26.12 34.96 -13.82
N SER A 98 26.34 33.81 -14.48
CA SER A 98 27.22 33.70 -15.63
C SER A 98 26.81 34.63 -16.78
N LEU A 99 25.51 34.64 -17.14
CA LEU A 99 24.98 35.49 -18.20
C LEU A 99 25.14 36.98 -17.91
N ILE A 100 24.83 37.42 -16.67
CA ILE A 100 25.05 38.81 -16.25
C ILE A 100 26.54 39.16 -16.30
N SER A 101 27.41 38.27 -15.80
CA SER A 101 28.85 38.51 -15.75
C SER A 101 29.49 38.56 -17.14
N GLN A 102 28.94 37.84 -18.12
CA GLN A 102 29.36 37.89 -19.52
C GLN A 102 28.96 39.22 -20.17
N ARG A 103 27.73 39.69 -19.93
CA ARG A 103 27.25 41.00 -20.41
C ARG A 103 28.10 42.17 -19.90
N GLN A 104 28.63 42.09 -18.68
CA GLN A 104 29.49 43.14 -18.12
C GLN A 104 30.90 43.19 -18.73
N ARG A 105 31.33 42.13 -19.42
CA ARG A 105 32.66 42.06 -20.06
C ARG A 105 32.64 42.43 -21.55
N ALA A 106 31.46 42.61 -22.15
CA ALA A 106 31.27 43.04 -23.53
C ALA A 106 31.08 44.56 -23.59
#